data_AF-A0A1Q6K6P2-F1
#
_entry.id   AF-A0A1Q6K6P2-F1
#
_cell.length_a   1.000
_cell.length_b   1.000
_cell.length_c   1.000
_cell.angle_alpha   90.00
_cell.angle_beta   90.00
_cell.angle_gamma   90.00
#
_symmetry.space_group_name_H-M   'P 1'
#
loop_
_entity.id
_entity.type
_entity.pdbx_description
1 polymer ?
#
loop_
_entity_poly.entity_id
_entity_poly.type
_entity_poly.pdbx_seq_one_letter_code
_entity_poly.pdbx_strand_id
1 'polypeptide(L)'
;MLIVRKSTFFVMNLLIVLAIIFIPVTTFAADKVKNWDELVQDADAFINKGKEKDIINSSDVATTIMPIAQALVAVAAGVLVVVTCIMGVKYATTTSAEAQAKLKKQLVGLVVSIVVVFGAHAIWTIVYNFMKDF
;
A
#
# COMPACT_ATOMS: atom_id res chain seq x y z
N MET A 1 -5.96 15.26 29.54
CA MET A 1 -6.51 16.20 28.54
C MET A 1 -5.33 16.80 27.77
N LEU A 2 -5.04 16.29 26.57
CA LEU A 2 -3.91 16.75 25.76
C LEU A 2 -4.28 18.09 25.10
N ILE A 3 -3.69 19.18 25.60
CA ILE A 3 -3.80 20.51 25.00
C ILE A 3 -2.96 20.48 23.71
N VAL A 4 -3.62 20.24 22.58
CA VAL A 4 -3.00 20.33 21.25
C VAL A 4 -2.90 21.81 20.90
N ARG A 5 -1.68 22.34 20.78
CA ARG A 5 -1.42 23.74 20.42
C ARG A 5 -2.00 24.00 19.01
N LYS A 6 -2.61 25.17 18.77
CA LYS A 6 -3.27 25.50 17.48
C LYS A 6 -2.37 25.25 16.25
N SER A 7 -1.05 25.45 16.39
CA SER A 7 -0.03 25.15 15.38
C SER A 7 0.15 23.65 15.09
N THR A 8 0.04 22.77 16.09
CA THR A 8 0.20 21.30 15.88
C THR A 8 -1.03 20.70 15.20
N PHE A 9 -2.22 21.27 15.42
CA PHE A 9 -3.44 20.88 14.69
C PHE A 9 -3.34 21.23 13.20
N PHE A 10 -2.83 22.43 12.89
CA PHE A 10 -2.61 22.86 11.50
C PHE A 10 -1.58 22.01 10.77
N VAL A 11 -0.44 21.70 11.41
CA VAL A 11 0.62 20.85 10.83
C VAL A 11 0.12 19.41 10.61
N MET A 12 -0.65 18.86 11.53
CA MET A 12 -1.24 17.52 11.38
C MET A 12 -2.22 17.47 10.19
N ASN A 13 -3.09 18.48 10.06
CA ASN A 13 -4.04 18.55 8.96
C ASN A 13 -3.35 18.76 7.60
N LEU A 14 -2.29 19.57 7.55
CA LEU A 14 -1.48 19.80 6.36
C LEU A 14 -0.76 18.53 5.89
N LEU A 15 -0.19 17.75 6.82
CA LEU A 15 0.47 16.48 6.51
C LEU A 15 -0.52 15.42 6.00
N ILE A 16 -1.72 15.37 6.57
CA ILE A 16 -2.79 14.47 6.09
C ILE A 16 -3.20 14.84 4.67
N VAL A 17 -3.39 16.12 4.37
CA VAL A 17 -3.72 16.60 3.02
C VAL A 17 -2.60 16.31 2.03
N LEU A 18 -1.34 16.55 2.39
CA LEU A 18 -0.19 16.21 1.55
C LEU A 18 -0.07 14.70 1.29
N ALA A 19 -0.35 13.87 2.29
CA ALA A 19 -0.34 12.43 2.12
C ALA A 19 -1.47 11.96 1.20
N ILE A 20 -2.66 12.56 1.27
CA ILE A 20 -3.77 12.27 0.35
C ILE A 20 -3.44 12.67 -1.10
N ILE A 21 -2.71 13.77 -1.30
CA ILE A 21 -2.29 14.24 -2.64
C ILE A 21 -1.19 13.35 -3.25
N PHE A 22 -0.32 12.77 -2.43
CA PHE A 22 0.75 11.86 -2.87
C PHE A 22 0.33 10.40 -2.99
N ILE A 23 -0.87 10.02 -2.53
CA ILE A 23 -1.49 8.77 -2.97
C ILE A 23 -1.81 8.99 -4.46
N PRO A 24 -1.23 8.23 -5.40
CA PRO A 24 -1.65 8.32 -6.79
C PRO A 24 -3.18 8.16 -6.83
N VAL A 25 -3.89 9.16 -7.36
CA VAL A 25 -5.37 9.17 -7.45
C VAL A 25 -5.88 7.93 -8.19
N THR A 26 -5.04 7.38 -9.05
CA THR A 26 -5.13 6.03 -9.60
C THR A 26 -4.32 5.08 -8.74
N THR A 27 -4.72 4.83 -7.49
CA THR A 27 -4.33 3.57 -6.86
C THR A 27 -4.89 2.51 -7.77
N PHE A 28 -4.03 1.58 -8.17
CA PHE A 28 -4.22 0.46 -9.09
C PHE A 28 -5.41 -0.46 -8.74
N ALA A 29 -6.57 0.05 -8.33
CA ALA A 29 -7.78 -0.72 -8.38
C ALA A 29 -8.07 -0.93 -9.86
N ALA A 30 -8.18 -2.20 -10.26
CA ALA A 30 -8.68 -2.61 -11.57
C ALA A 30 -9.87 -1.73 -12.02
N ASP A 31 -10.13 -1.68 -13.34
CA ASP A 31 -11.27 -0.95 -13.94
C ASP A 31 -12.63 -1.21 -13.24
N LYS A 32 -12.72 -2.29 -12.45
CA LYS A 32 -13.74 -2.48 -11.43
C LYS A 32 -13.10 -2.62 -10.03
N VAL A 33 -13.50 -1.74 -9.12
CA VAL A 33 -13.23 -1.89 -7.68
C VAL A 33 -14.04 -3.10 -7.18
N LYS A 34 -13.40 -4.25 -7.07
CA LYS A 34 -14.03 -5.44 -6.47
C LYS A 34 -14.19 -5.24 -4.97
N ASN A 35 -15.37 -5.57 -4.45
CA ASN A 35 -15.59 -5.54 -3.00
C ASN A 35 -14.91 -6.73 -2.30
N TRP A 36 -14.90 -6.73 -0.96
CA TRP A 36 -14.22 -7.78 -0.19
C TRP A 36 -14.78 -9.18 -0.48
N ASP A 37 -16.10 -9.31 -0.61
CA ASP A 37 -16.73 -10.60 -0.85
C ASP A 37 -16.39 -11.15 -2.25
N GLU A 38 -16.32 -10.28 -3.25
CA GLU A 38 -15.87 -10.62 -4.60
C GLU A 38 -14.41 -11.08 -4.64
N LEU A 39 -13.53 -10.42 -3.87
CA LEU A 39 -12.12 -10.81 -3.77
C LEU A 39 -11.94 -12.17 -3.07
N VAL A 40 -12.72 -12.43 -2.01
CA VAL A 40 -12.72 -13.73 -1.32
C VAL A 40 -13.27 -14.82 -2.25
N GLN A 41 -14.33 -14.53 -2.99
CA GLN A 41 -14.91 -15.47 -3.94
C GLN A 41 -13.93 -15.82 -5.08
N ASP A 42 -13.21 -14.85 -5.62
CA ASP A 42 -12.15 -15.09 -6.61
C ASP A 42 -11.04 -16.00 -6.05
N ALA A 43 -10.63 -15.77 -4.79
CA ALA A 43 -9.62 -16.58 -4.12
C ALA A 43 -10.09 -18.03 -3.89
N ASP A 44 -11.33 -18.21 -3.45
CA ASP A 44 -11.93 -19.54 -3.26
C ASP A 44 -12.08 -20.29 -4.60
N ALA A 45 -12.48 -19.59 -5.67
CA ALA A 45 -12.54 -20.16 -7.01
C ALA A 45 -11.16 -20.62 -7.49
N PHE A 46 -10.10 -19.84 -7.25
CA PHE A 46 -8.73 -20.22 -7.57
C PHE A 46 -8.27 -21.47 -6.79
N ILE A 47 -8.51 -21.49 -5.47
CA ILE A 47 -8.15 -22.63 -4.60
C ILE A 47 -8.88 -23.90 -5.05
N ASN A 48 -10.16 -23.80 -5.38
CA ASN A 48 -10.96 -24.95 -5.80
C ASN A 48 -10.55 -25.47 -7.19
N LYS A 49 -10.28 -24.59 -8.15
CA LYS A 49 -9.69 -24.99 -9.45
C LYS A 49 -8.35 -25.70 -9.28
N GLY A 50 -7.50 -25.24 -8.35
CA GLY A 50 -6.22 -25.89 -8.06
C GLY A 50 -6.35 -27.28 -7.45
N LYS A 51 -7.47 -27.60 -6.79
CA LYS A 51 -7.74 -28.93 -6.20
C LYS A 51 -8.20 -29.95 -7.25
N GLU A 52 -8.84 -29.51 -8.33
CA GLU A 52 -9.43 -30.41 -9.33
C GLU A 52 -8.43 -30.95 -10.37
N LYS A 53 -7.13 -30.67 -10.22
CA LYS A 53 -6.03 -31.06 -11.15
C LYS A 53 -6.19 -30.56 -12.59
N ASP A 54 -7.13 -29.66 -12.85
CA ASP A 54 -7.24 -28.99 -14.14
C ASP A 54 -6.02 -28.09 -14.38
N ILE A 55 -5.53 -28.09 -15.62
CA ILE A 55 -4.42 -27.22 -16.03
C ILE A 55 -4.94 -25.78 -16.00
N ILE A 56 -4.56 -25.01 -14.98
CA ILE A 56 -4.88 -23.60 -14.92
C ILE A 56 -3.95 -22.85 -15.89
N ASN A 57 -4.52 -22.25 -16.93
CA ASN A 57 -3.76 -21.43 -17.87
C ASN A 57 -3.15 -20.22 -17.17
N SER A 58 -1.91 -19.85 -17.51
CA SER A 58 -1.21 -18.72 -16.88
C SER A 58 -1.95 -17.39 -17.02
N SER A 59 -2.72 -17.20 -18.10
CA SER A 59 -3.61 -16.04 -18.29
C SER A 59 -4.72 -15.95 -17.25
N ASP A 60 -5.29 -17.09 -16.85
CA ASP A 60 -6.39 -17.17 -15.90
C ASP A 60 -5.89 -16.93 -14.47
N VAL A 61 -4.69 -17.42 -14.17
CA VAL A 61 -3.99 -17.12 -12.90
C VAL A 61 -3.76 -15.62 -12.79
N ALA A 62 -3.17 -14.99 -13.81
CA ALA A 62 -2.83 -13.59 -13.74
C ALA A 62 -4.08 -12.69 -13.61
N THR A 63 -5.16 -13.01 -14.32
CA THR A 63 -6.43 -12.27 -14.25
C THR A 63 -7.13 -12.39 -12.89
N THR A 64 -6.95 -13.53 -12.21
CA THR A 64 -7.53 -13.77 -10.87
C THR A 64 -6.67 -13.17 -9.75
N ILE A 65 -5.34 -13.24 -9.87
CA ILE A 65 -4.41 -12.81 -8.83
C ILE A 65 -4.10 -11.31 -8.91
N MET A 66 -4.17 -10.68 -10.09
CA MET A 66 -3.87 -9.25 -10.25
C MET A 66 -4.74 -8.35 -9.37
N PRO A 67 -6.08 -8.50 -9.31
CA PRO A 67 -6.92 -7.69 -8.45
C PRO A 67 -6.60 -7.87 -6.95
N ILE A 68 -6.25 -9.10 -6.55
CA ILE A 68 -5.88 -9.42 -5.16
C ILE A 68 -4.55 -8.74 -4.79
N ALA A 69 -3.54 -8.85 -5.66
CA ALA A 69 -2.24 -8.21 -5.47
C ALA A 69 -2.37 -6.68 -5.43
N GLN A 70 -3.21 -6.11 -6.29
CA GLN A 70 -3.52 -4.68 -6.29
C GLN A 70 -4.21 -4.22 -5.01
N ALA A 71 -5.18 -4.99 -4.50
CA ALA A 71 -5.84 -4.71 -3.22
C ALA A 71 -4.85 -4.72 -2.04
N LEU A 72 -3.92 -5.69 -2.02
CA LEU A 72 -2.84 -5.76 -1.03
C LEU A 72 -1.92 -4.53 -1.08
N VAL A 73 -1.53 -4.09 -2.27
CA VAL A 73 -0.71 -2.87 -2.45
C VAL A 73 -1.47 -1.62 -1.98
N ALA A 74 -2.78 -1.55 -2.24
CA ALA A 74 -3.63 -0.45 -1.76
C ALA A 74 -3.70 -0.40 -0.23
N VAL A 75 -3.88 -1.54 0.43
CA VAL A 75 -3.83 -1.64 1.90
C VAL A 75 -2.47 -1.23 2.44
N ALA A 76 -1.38 -1.71 1.82
CA ALA A 76 -0.02 -1.33 2.20
C ALA A 76 0.22 0.17 2.08
N ALA A 77 -0.27 0.81 1.00
CA ALA A 77 -0.20 2.25 0.81
C ALA A 77 -1.01 3.01 1.88
N GLY A 78 -2.19 2.53 2.25
CA GLY A 78 -2.99 3.10 3.33
C GLY A 78 -2.27 3.08 4.68
N VAL A 79 -1.71 1.92 5.06
CA VAL A 79 -0.92 1.77 6.29
C VAL A 79 0.31 2.68 6.27
N LEU A 80 0.99 2.77 5.13
CA LEU A 80 2.16 3.61 4.95
C LEU A 80 1.86 5.08 5.26
N VAL A 81 0.76 5.62 4.73
CA VAL A 81 0.34 7.00 4.94
C VAL A 81 0.10 7.27 6.43
N VAL A 82 -0.67 6.39 7.09
CA VAL A 82 -0.97 6.52 8.52
C VAL A 82 0.29 6.54 9.37
N VAL A 83 1.19 5.58 9.14
CA VAL A 83 2.45 5.45 9.88
C VAL A 83 3.36 6.67 9.63
N THR A 84 3.45 7.14 8.39
CA THR A 84 4.21 8.33 8.01
C THR A 84 3.70 9.58 8.74
N CYS A 85 2.39 9.78 8.77
CA CYS A 85 1.77 10.91 9.48
C CYS A 85 2.06 10.86 10.98
N ILE A 86 1.89 9.70 11.62
CA ILE A 86 2.16 9.52 13.06
C ILE A 86 3.63 9.83 13.37
N MET A 87 4.56 9.33 12.55
CA MET A 87 5.99 9.60 12.73
C MET A 87 6.35 11.05 12.43
N GLY A 88 5.76 11.66 11.39
CA GLY A 88 5.98 13.06 11.04
C GLY A 88 5.54 14.01 12.16
N VAL A 89 4.37 13.79 12.74
CA VAL A 89 3.89 14.57 13.89
C VAL A 89 4.79 14.37 15.10
N LYS A 90 5.15 13.12 15.43
CA LYS A 90 6.10 12.84 16.53
C LYS A 90 7.45 13.53 16.30
N TYR A 91 7.95 13.53 15.07
CA TYR A 91 9.22 14.19 14.73
C TYR A 91 9.13 15.71 14.90
N ALA A 92 8.05 16.33 14.41
CA ALA A 92 7.83 17.77 14.50
C ALA A 92 7.57 18.27 15.94
N THR A 93 7.05 17.42 16.82
CA THR A 93 6.70 17.78 18.21
C THR A 93 7.81 17.45 19.22
N THR A 94 8.77 16.63 18.83
CA THR A 94 9.86 16.20 19.71
C THR A 94 10.95 17.27 19.79
N THR A 95 11.29 17.69 21.00
CA THR A 95 12.36 18.66 21.29
C THR A 95 13.71 18.02 21.63
N SER A 96 13.77 16.72 21.93
CA SER A 96 15.05 16.05 22.24
C SER A 96 15.76 15.53 20.99
N ALA A 97 17.07 15.77 20.92
CA ALA A 97 17.91 15.37 19.79
C ALA A 97 17.99 13.82 19.64
N GLU A 98 17.98 13.10 20.77
CA GLU A 98 18.05 11.64 20.77
C GLU A 98 16.78 11.00 20.19
N ALA A 99 15.60 11.50 20.56
CA ALA A 99 14.34 10.99 20.02
C ALA A 99 14.18 11.35 18.54
N GLN A 100 14.62 12.53 18.11
CA GLN A 100 14.68 12.87 16.68
C GLN A 100 15.62 11.93 15.91
N ALA A 101 16.78 11.57 16.45
CA ALA A 101 17.71 10.64 15.82
C ALA A 101 17.12 9.23 15.67
N LYS A 102 16.42 8.74 16.70
CA LYS A 102 15.70 7.46 16.64
C LYS A 102 14.60 7.48 15.58
N LEU A 103 13.80 8.54 15.52
CA LEU A 103 12.76 8.68 14.50
C LEU A 103 13.35 8.74 13.09
N LYS A 104 14.45 9.48 12.88
CA LYS A 104 15.13 9.50 11.57
C LYS A 104 15.53 8.09 11.11
N LYS A 105 16.07 7.25 12.00
CA LYS A 105 16.37 5.85 11.68
C LYS A 105 15.12 5.05 11.29
N GLN A 106 13.99 5.27 12.00
CA GLN A 106 12.72 4.63 11.66
C GLN A 106 12.16 5.11 10.31
N LEU A 107 12.28 6.41 9.99
CA LEU A 107 11.91 6.95 8.68
C LEU A 107 12.73 6.33 7.55
N VAL A 108 14.04 6.10 7.75
CA VAL A 108 14.86 5.40 6.76
C VAL A 108 14.34 3.97 6.55
N GLY A 109 14.03 3.25 7.62
CA GLY A 109 13.42 1.91 7.53
C GLY A 109 12.09 1.92 6.78
N LEU A 110 11.26 2.94 7.01
CA LEU A 110 10.00 3.14 6.29
C LEU A 110 10.24 3.38 4.79
N VAL A 111 11.21 4.22 4.42
CA VAL A 111 11.55 4.46 3.01
C VAL A 111 12.01 3.16 2.34
N VAL A 112 12.79 2.33 3.02
CA VAL A 112 13.19 1.02 2.50
C VAL A 112 11.98 0.11 2.28
N SER A 113 11.01 0.09 3.19
CA SER A 113 9.81 -0.75 3.01
C SER A 113 8.95 -0.29 1.84
N ILE A 114 8.85 1.02 1.59
CA ILE A 114 8.19 1.59 0.40
C ILE A 114 8.83 1.03 -0.86
N VAL A 115 10.16 1.11 -0.96
CA VAL A 115 10.90 0.65 -2.14
C VAL A 115 10.66 -0.84 -2.41
N VAL A 116 10.60 -1.67 -1.37
CA VAL A 116 10.33 -3.11 -1.52
C VAL A 116 8.91 -3.37 -2.02
N VAL A 117 7.89 -2.74 -1.42
CA VAL A 117 6.48 -2.95 -1.79
C VAL A 117 6.20 -2.46 -3.21
N PHE A 118 6.58 -1.22 -3.53
CA PHE A 118 6.36 -0.65 -4.86
C PHE A 118 7.29 -1.26 -5.91
N GLY A 119 8.51 -1.67 -5.53
CA GLY A 119 9.42 -2.39 -6.41
C GLY A 119 8.87 -3.76 -6.83
N ALA A 120 8.33 -4.53 -5.87
CA ALA A 120 7.67 -5.80 -6.17
C ALA A 120 6.45 -5.60 -7.09
N HIS A 121 5.63 -4.60 -6.81
CA HIS A 121 4.48 -4.25 -7.65
C HIS A 121 4.89 -3.88 -9.08
N ALA A 122 5.95 -3.07 -9.23
CA ALA A 122 6.46 -2.66 -10.53
C ALA A 122 6.99 -3.85 -11.34
N ILE A 123 7.82 -4.72 -10.72
CA ILE A 123 8.34 -5.93 -11.38
C ILE A 123 7.19 -6.82 -11.86
N TRP A 124 6.21 -7.08 -11.00
CA TRP A 124 5.06 -7.93 -11.33
C TRP A 124 4.23 -7.36 -12.49
N THR A 125 4.00 -6.05 -12.49
CA THR A 125 3.24 -5.36 -13.55
C THR A 125 3.97 -5.42 -14.89
N ILE A 126 5.29 -5.22 -14.90
CA ILE A 126 6.13 -5.32 -16.10
C ILE A 126 6.06 -6.74 -16.66
N VAL A 127 6.24 -7.75 -15.82
CA VAL A 127 6.18 -9.16 -16.23
C VAL A 127 4.80 -9.53 -16.76
N TYR A 128 3.73 -9.09 -16.12
CA TYR A 128 2.36 -9.31 -16.59
C TYR A 128 2.12 -8.69 -17.97
N ASN A 129 2.47 -7.41 -18.15
CA ASN A 129 2.28 -6.74 -19.42
C ASN A 129 3.09 -7.41 -20.54
N PHE A 130 4.33 -7.81 -20.25
CA PHE A 130 5.16 -8.54 -21.19
C PHE A 130 4.56 -9.90 -21.59
N MET A 131 4.02 -10.67 -20.64
CA MET A 131 3.37 -11.96 -20.92
C MET A 131 2.02 -11.81 -21.62
N LYS A 132 1.30 -10.71 -21.39
CA LYS A 132 0.02 -10.40 -22.06
C LYS A 132 0.21 -10.06 -23.54
N ASP A 133 1.36 -9.51 -23.89
CA ASP A 133 1.68 -9.09 -25.27
C ASP A 133 2.26 -10.22 -26.14
N PHE A 134 2.46 -11.42 -25.56
CA PHE A 134 2.87 -12.67 -26.24
C PHE A 134 1.68 -13.61 -26.44
#